data_AF-A0AA40VSG8-F1
#
_entry.id   AF-A0AA40VSG8-F1
#
_cell.length_a   1.000
_cell.length_b   1.000
_cell.length_c   1.000
_cell.angle_alpha   90.00
_cell.angle_beta   90.00
_cell.angle_gamma   90.00
#
_symmetry.space_group_name_H-M   'P 1'
#
loop_
_entity.id
_entity.type
_entity.pdbx_description
1 polymer ?
#
loop_
_entity_poly.entity_id
_entity_poly.type
_entity_poly.pdbx_seq_one_letter_code
_entity_poly.pdbx_strand_id
1 'polypeptide(L)'
;MTSITTYTYDVNGDRISESIDSNSDGIPDSIITYRYNLIFESSDSDNNGTVDAVTTYTYDGKGNIISQISDNNNDGTPDFIGIFTYDANGNKTSESYDYQSESYDNGPDGIPDETYTYTYDANGIQISESSDRNGDGYAEDGFSYTYDANGRLISKTYFSPSRYFVTDYTYNANDNLISKIFTEKVIGNSYSETYTYDANGHRITESHVGYPDNYVINYT
;
A
#
# COMPACT_ATOMS: atom_id res chain seq x y z
N MET A 1 4.39 38.27 -1.37
CA MET A 1 5.53 37.54 -0.81
C MET A 1 5.98 36.56 -1.87
N THR A 2 7.28 36.54 -2.15
CA THR A 2 7.89 35.55 -3.03
C THR A 2 8.28 34.35 -2.17
N SER A 3 8.18 33.14 -2.70
CA SER A 3 8.82 31.99 -2.07
C SER A 3 10.27 31.94 -2.56
N ILE A 4 11.20 31.63 -1.67
CA ILE A 4 12.61 31.39 -1.97
C ILE A 4 12.86 29.89 -1.82
N THR A 5 13.34 29.26 -2.89
CA THR A 5 13.83 27.88 -2.84
C THR A 5 15.35 27.88 -3.02
N THR A 6 16.06 27.26 -2.08
CA THR A 6 17.53 27.14 -2.11
C THR A 6 17.92 25.68 -2.30
N TYR A 7 18.87 25.44 -3.20
CA TYR A 7 19.43 24.11 -3.45
C TYR A 7 20.92 24.12 -3.12
N THR A 8 21.40 23.06 -2.48
CA THR A 8 22.83 22.85 -2.26
C THR A 8 23.28 21.55 -2.92
N TYR A 9 24.53 21.51 -3.35
CA TYR A 9 25.11 20.41 -4.11
C TYR A 9 26.47 20.02 -3.53
N ASP A 10 26.86 18.76 -3.68
CA ASP A 10 28.18 18.27 -3.33
C ASP A 10 29.23 18.66 -4.39
N VAL A 11 30.47 18.20 -4.18
CA VAL A 11 31.59 18.45 -5.10
C VAL A 11 31.43 17.77 -6.48
N ASN A 12 30.55 16.78 -6.59
CA ASN A 12 30.26 16.07 -7.84
C ASN A 12 29.06 16.68 -8.59
N GLY A 13 28.33 17.60 -7.96
CA GLY A 13 27.12 18.23 -8.50
C GLY A 13 25.83 17.51 -8.15
N ASP A 14 25.88 16.52 -7.24
CA ASP A 14 24.70 15.84 -6.73
C ASP A 14 24.05 16.72 -5.65
N ARG A 15 22.71 16.85 -5.68
CA ARG A 15 21.97 17.68 -4.72
C ARG A 15 22.05 17.08 -3.32
N ILE A 16 22.47 17.87 -2.33
CA ILE A 16 22.57 17.47 -0.91
C ILE A 16 21.48 18.08 -0.03
N SER A 17 20.87 19.19 -0.43
CA SER A 17 19.67 19.70 0.24
C SER A 17 18.80 20.59 -0.66
N GLU A 18 17.56 20.72 -0.25
CA GLU A 18 16.57 21.68 -0.74
C GLU A 18 15.91 22.34 0.47
N SER A 19 15.73 23.66 0.43
CA SER A 19 15.01 24.39 1.48
C SER A 19 14.04 25.39 0.87
N ILE A 20 12.86 25.52 1.47
CA ILE A 20 11.79 26.42 1.02
C ILE A 20 11.49 27.39 2.15
N ASP A 21 11.56 28.68 1.84
CA ASP A 21 11.11 29.81 2.67
C ASP A 21 9.94 30.47 1.90
N SER A 22 8.71 30.25 2.34
CA SER A 22 7.51 30.72 1.62
C SER A 22 7.20 32.19 1.89
N ASN A 23 7.72 32.75 2.98
CA ASN A 23 7.41 34.10 3.44
C ASN A 23 8.54 35.13 3.14
N SER A 24 9.70 34.66 2.67
CA SER A 24 10.95 35.40 2.45
C SER A 24 11.52 36.10 3.70
N ASP A 25 11.38 35.52 4.89
CA ASP A 25 11.94 36.08 6.13
C ASP A 25 13.39 35.63 6.42
N GLY A 26 13.92 34.69 5.63
CA GLY A 26 15.27 34.16 5.76
C GLY A 26 15.37 32.91 6.63
N ILE A 27 14.25 32.39 7.15
CA ILE A 27 14.12 31.14 7.88
C ILE A 27 13.33 30.16 6.99
N PRO A 28 13.90 29.00 6.63
CA PRO A 28 13.17 28.02 5.83
C PRO A 28 12.07 27.30 6.62
N ASP A 29 10.84 27.33 6.10
CA ASP A 29 9.69 26.54 6.57
C ASP A 29 9.87 25.03 6.37
N SER A 30 10.71 24.63 5.40
CA SER A 30 11.03 23.22 5.17
C SER A 30 12.43 23.01 4.63
N ILE A 31 13.03 21.90 5.04
CA ILE A 31 14.36 21.46 4.60
C ILE A 31 14.31 19.97 4.31
N ILE A 32 14.80 19.59 3.12
CA ILE A 32 15.06 18.20 2.73
C ILE A 32 16.57 18.05 2.58
N THR A 33 17.16 17.09 3.30
CA THR A 33 18.59 16.75 3.21
C THR A 33 18.76 15.36 2.64
N TYR A 34 19.63 15.24 1.64
CA TYR A 34 19.97 13.99 0.97
C TYR A 34 21.35 13.53 1.45
N ARG A 35 21.42 12.33 2.02
CA ARG A 35 22.65 11.63 2.37
C ARG A 35 22.57 10.22 1.80
N TYR A 36 23.70 9.57 1.53
CA TYR A 36 23.70 8.26 0.86
C TYR A 36 22.68 7.27 1.46
N ASN A 37 21.68 6.88 0.67
CA ASN A 37 20.54 6.03 1.06
C ASN A 37 19.72 6.51 2.27
N LEU A 38 19.73 7.82 2.54
CA LEU A 38 19.06 8.46 3.66
C LEU A 38 18.47 9.81 3.21
N ILE A 39 17.16 9.98 3.33
CA ILE A 39 16.50 11.28 3.16
C ILE A 39 16.00 11.73 4.53
N PHE A 40 16.25 13.00 4.85
CA PHE A 40 15.80 13.65 6.07
C PHE A 40 14.95 14.86 5.68
N GLU A 41 13.72 14.89 6.15
CA GLU A 41 12.77 15.97 5.91
C GLU A 41 12.43 16.62 7.26
N SER A 42 12.46 17.94 7.31
CA SER A 42 12.04 18.71 8.47
C SER A 42 11.12 19.86 8.07
N SER A 43 10.15 20.17 8.91
CA SER A 43 9.23 21.30 8.72
C SER A 43 9.11 22.17 9.97
N ASP A 44 8.95 23.46 9.75
CA ASP A 44 8.62 24.51 10.73
C ASP A 44 7.32 25.16 10.25
N SER A 45 6.19 24.72 10.81
CA SER A 45 4.85 25.09 10.36
C SER A 45 4.42 26.46 10.87
N ASP A 46 4.96 26.91 12.00
CA ASP A 46 4.68 28.22 12.57
C ASP A 46 5.73 29.30 12.19
N ASN A 47 6.80 28.89 11.49
CA ASN A 47 7.93 29.71 11.02
C ASN A 47 8.64 30.42 12.19
N ASN A 48 8.77 29.75 13.34
CA ASN A 48 9.41 30.33 14.52
C ASN A 48 10.95 30.14 14.55
N GLY A 49 11.51 29.43 13.56
CA GLY A 49 12.93 29.08 13.48
C GLY A 49 13.31 27.79 14.20
N THR A 50 12.33 27.06 14.72
CA THR A 50 12.47 25.75 15.36
C THR A 50 11.74 24.72 14.53
N VAL A 51 12.40 23.60 14.27
CA VAL A 51 11.76 22.48 13.57
C VAL A 51 10.65 21.91 14.45
N ASP A 52 9.45 21.78 13.88
CA ASP A 52 8.27 21.20 14.53
C ASP A 52 8.18 19.69 14.33
N ALA A 53 8.59 19.21 13.15
CA ALA A 53 8.47 17.81 12.78
C ALA A 53 9.64 17.35 11.91
N VAL A 54 9.99 16.08 12.05
CA VAL A 54 11.06 15.42 11.33
C VAL A 54 10.57 14.08 10.78
N THR A 55 10.91 13.77 9.54
CA THR A 55 10.76 12.43 8.98
C THR A 55 12.07 11.97 8.34
N THR A 56 12.45 10.73 8.61
CA THR A 56 13.66 10.10 8.07
C THR A 56 13.30 8.86 7.27
N TYR A 57 13.82 8.77 6.06
CA TYR A 57 13.69 7.62 5.17
C TYR A 57 15.04 6.97 4.93
N THR A 58 15.14 5.67 5.09
CA THR A 58 16.34 4.89 4.70
C THR A 58 16.02 3.98 3.53
N TYR A 59 17.02 3.77 2.66
CA TYR A 59 16.86 3.05 1.42
C TYR A 59 17.86 1.88 1.31
N ASP A 60 17.47 0.81 0.63
CA ASP A 60 18.41 -0.23 0.22
C ASP A 60 19.29 0.23 -0.96
N GLY A 61 20.24 -0.61 -1.38
CA GLY A 61 21.12 -0.32 -2.53
C GLY A 61 20.43 -0.28 -3.89
N LYS A 62 19.14 -0.61 -3.98
CA LYS A 62 18.31 -0.53 -5.20
C LYS A 62 17.38 0.70 -5.18
N GLY A 63 17.39 1.47 -4.10
CA GLY A 63 16.53 2.64 -3.94
C GLY A 63 15.13 2.32 -3.42
N ASN A 64 14.90 1.13 -2.85
CA ASN A 64 13.66 0.82 -2.14
C ASN A 64 13.73 1.37 -0.71
N ILE A 65 12.66 1.99 -0.20
CA ILE A 65 12.59 2.45 1.20
C ILE A 65 12.56 1.23 2.10
N ILE A 66 13.47 1.10 3.07
CA ILE A 66 13.47 -0.01 4.04
C ILE A 66 13.07 0.43 5.46
N SER A 67 13.09 1.73 5.74
CA SER A 67 12.55 2.28 6.99
C SER A 67 12.10 3.72 6.80
N GLN A 68 10.99 4.07 7.46
CA GLN A 68 10.48 5.42 7.65
C GLN A 68 10.32 5.66 9.15
N ILE A 69 10.79 6.79 9.65
CA ILE A 69 10.65 7.20 11.06
C ILE A 69 10.13 8.63 11.05
N SER A 70 9.02 8.89 11.72
CA SER A 70 8.44 10.23 11.83
C SER A 70 8.30 10.63 13.31
N ASP A 71 8.71 11.85 13.61
CA ASP A 71 8.56 12.54 14.89
C ASP A 71 7.86 13.86 14.57
N ASN A 72 6.55 13.94 14.82
CA ASN A 72 5.69 15.04 14.38
C ASN A 72 5.69 16.22 15.36
N ASN A 73 6.27 16.05 16.53
CA ASN A 73 6.39 17.10 17.56
C ASN A 73 7.86 17.47 17.86
N ASN A 74 8.81 16.79 17.19
CA ASN A 74 10.25 16.94 17.30
C ASN A 74 10.74 16.86 18.76
N ASP A 75 10.10 16.01 19.58
CA ASP A 75 10.46 15.79 20.98
C ASP A 75 11.63 14.80 21.17
N GLY A 76 12.06 14.16 20.07
CA GLY A 76 13.12 13.16 20.03
C GLY A 76 12.62 11.72 20.17
N THR A 77 11.32 11.54 20.36
CA THR A 77 10.63 10.24 20.37
C THR A 77 9.85 10.10 19.06
N PRO A 78 10.11 9.05 18.27
CA PRO A 78 9.28 8.81 17.09
C PRO A 78 7.81 8.66 17.46
N ASP A 79 6.91 9.20 16.66
CA ASP A 79 5.48 8.90 16.72
C ASP A 79 5.10 7.74 15.79
N PHE A 80 5.98 7.40 14.85
CA PHE A 80 5.75 6.37 13.84
C PHE A 80 7.05 5.75 13.37
N ILE A 81 7.07 4.42 13.28
CA ILE A 81 8.12 3.64 12.65
C ILE A 81 7.49 2.69 11.64
N GLY A 82 7.85 2.84 10.36
CA GLY A 82 7.56 1.90 9.29
C GLY A 82 8.81 1.13 8.88
N ILE A 83 8.71 -0.18 8.73
CA ILE A 83 9.78 -1.04 8.21
C ILE A 83 9.27 -1.82 7.00
N PHE A 84 10.08 -1.91 5.95
CA PHE A 84 9.71 -2.52 4.68
C PHE A 84 10.77 -3.51 4.23
N THR A 85 10.34 -4.65 3.70
CA THR A 85 11.24 -5.67 3.14
C THR A 85 10.89 -5.97 1.69
N TYR A 86 11.89 -6.40 0.93
CA TYR A 86 11.76 -6.65 -0.51
C TYR A 86 12.48 -7.93 -0.90
N ASP A 87 11.98 -8.58 -1.95
CA ASP A 87 12.65 -9.72 -2.58
C ASP A 87 13.82 -9.26 -3.49
N ALA A 88 14.50 -10.22 -4.11
CA ALA A 88 15.61 -9.95 -5.01
C ALA A 88 15.19 -9.20 -6.30
N ASN A 89 13.92 -9.21 -6.67
CA ASN A 89 13.37 -8.49 -7.81
C ASN A 89 12.87 -7.08 -7.46
N GLY A 90 12.85 -6.72 -6.17
CA GLY A 90 12.33 -5.44 -5.68
C GLY A 90 10.83 -5.43 -5.42
N ASN A 91 10.19 -6.61 -5.35
CA ASN A 91 8.80 -6.69 -4.91
C ASN A 91 8.77 -6.62 -3.37
N LYS A 92 7.89 -5.79 -2.81
CA LYS A 92 7.76 -5.62 -1.36
C LYS A 92 7.20 -6.89 -0.72
N THR A 93 7.96 -7.55 0.15
CA THR A 93 7.55 -8.80 0.81
C THR A 93 6.88 -8.58 2.15
N SER A 94 7.14 -7.45 2.82
CA SER A 94 6.42 -7.06 4.02
C SER A 94 6.45 -5.56 4.24
N GLU A 95 5.47 -5.08 5.01
CA GLU A 95 5.50 -3.79 5.66
C GLU A 95 4.96 -3.94 7.08
N SER A 96 5.59 -3.26 8.02
CA SER A 96 5.19 -3.29 9.42
C SER A 96 5.22 -1.88 9.99
N TYR A 97 4.28 -1.59 10.87
CA TYR A 97 4.04 -0.27 11.40
C TYR A 97 3.93 -0.33 12.91
N ASP A 98 4.62 0.60 13.56
CA ASP A 98 4.65 0.80 14.99
C ASP A 98 4.26 2.26 15.24
N TYR A 99 3.13 2.47 15.91
CA TYR A 99 2.49 3.77 16.04
C TYR A 99 2.51 4.26 17.48
N GLN A 100 2.54 5.57 17.64
CA GLN A 100 2.06 6.18 18.86
C GLN A 100 0.53 6.00 18.95
N SER A 101 0.10 5.15 19.87
CA SER A 101 -1.32 4.89 20.15
C SER A 101 -1.67 5.37 21.55
N GLU A 102 -2.81 6.05 21.71
CA GLU A 102 -3.37 6.36 23.03
C GLU A 102 -3.66 5.09 23.87
N SER A 103 -3.72 3.92 23.22
CA SER A 103 -3.94 2.62 23.87
C SER A 103 -2.65 1.99 24.42
N TYR A 104 -1.49 2.41 23.92
CA TYR A 104 -0.18 1.89 24.28
C TYR A 104 0.69 3.06 24.75
N ASP A 105 0.75 3.21 26.07
CA ASP A 105 1.23 4.37 26.85
C ASP A 105 2.73 4.75 26.65
N ASN A 106 3.42 4.21 25.64
CA ASN A 106 4.88 4.35 25.46
C ASN A 106 5.34 4.76 24.04
N GLY A 107 4.43 5.03 23.10
CA GLY A 107 4.82 5.28 21.71
C GLY A 107 5.46 4.03 21.06
N PRO A 108 6.11 4.19 19.90
CA PRO A 108 6.81 3.11 19.22
C PRO A 108 7.88 2.46 20.09
N ASP A 109 7.73 1.17 20.38
CA ASP A 109 8.64 0.39 21.23
C ASP A 109 9.59 -0.51 20.43
N GLY A 110 9.47 -0.49 19.10
CA GLY A 110 10.22 -1.31 18.16
C GLY A 110 9.54 -2.65 17.85
N ILE A 111 8.37 -2.92 18.41
CA ILE A 111 7.50 -4.05 18.08
C ILE A 111 6.34 -3.51 17.22
N PRO A 112 6.16 -4.00 15.98
CA PRO A 112 5.06 -3.52 15.15
C PRO A 112 3.68 -3.83 15.71
N ASP A 113 2.81 -2.84 15.73
CA ASP A 113 1.37 -2.97 16.00
C ASP A 113 0.63 -3.66 14.85
N GLU A 114 1.10 -3.44 13.61
CA GLU A 114 0.54 -4.04 12.41
C GLU A 114 1.64 -4.56 11.50
N THR A 115 1.43 -5.70 10.87
CA THR A 115 2.29 -6.27 9.85
C THR A 115 1.48 -6.83 8.68
N TYR A 116 1.86 -6.43 7.47
CA TYR A 116 1.33 -6.97 6.23
C TYR A 116 2.42 -7.76 5.52
N THR A 117 2.09 -8.93 5.00
CA THR A 117 3.03 -9.76 4.22
C THR A 117 2.49 -10.06 2.85
N TYR A 118 3.38 -10.14 1.87
CA TYR A 118 3.04 -10.37 0.47
C TYR A 118 3.94 -11.46 -0.12
N THR A 119 3.39 -12.27 -1.01
CA THR A 119 4.18 -13.25 -1.76
C THR A 119 3.90 -13.12 -3.25
N TYR A 120 4.90 -13.50 -4.05
CA TYR A 120 4.90 -13.34 -5.50
C TYR A 120 5.30 -14.64 -6.17
N ASP A 121 4.82 -14.84 -7.40
CA ASP A 121 5.31 -15.88 -8.28
C ASP A 121 6.67 -15.50 -8.90
N ALA A 122 7.22 -16.40 -9.73
CA ALA A 122 8.51 -16.18 -10.39
C ALA A 122 8.53 -15.00 -11.38
N ASN A 123 7.37 -14.52 -11.82
CA ASN A 123 7.25 -13.36 -12.71
C ASN A 123 7.00 -12.05 -11.94
N GLY A 124 6.95 -12.09 -10.61
CA GLY A 124 6.65 -10.93 -9.77
C GLY A 124 5.16 -10.61 -9.67
N ILE A 125 4.28 -11.54 -10.03
CA ILE A 125 2.84 -11.36 -9.83
C ILE A 125 2.49 -11.77 -8.41
N GLN A 126 1.80 -10.91 -7.66
CA GLN A 126 1.42 -11.18 -6.27
C GLN A 126 0.41 -12.34 -6.21
N ILE A 127 0.70 -13.36 -5.39
CA ILE A 127 -0.15 -14.55 -5.24
C ILE A 127 -0.77 -14.68 -3.86
N SER A 128 -0.29 -13.94 -2.86
CA SER A 128 -0.97 -13.83 -1.57
C SER A 128 -0.66 -12.53 -0.85
N GLU A 129 -1.53 -12.19 0.10
CA GLU A 129 -1.30 -11.21 1.15
C GLU A 129 -1.91 -11.66 2.47
N SER A 130 -1.36 -11.20 3.58
CA SER A 130 -1.93 -11.40 4.92
C SER A 130 -1.75 -10.15 5.77
N SER A 131 -2.66 -9.93 6.72
CA SER A 131 -2.57 -8.85 7.70
C SER A 131 -2.61 -9.40 9.13
N ASP A 132 -1.62 -9.03 9.93
CA ASP A 132 -1.60 -9.06 11.39
C ASP A 132 -1.85 -7.62 11.84
N ARG A 133 -3.00 -7.35 12.45
CA ARG A 133 -3.42 -5.99 12.84
C ARG A 133 -3.40 -5.77 14.35
N ASN A 134 -2.89 -6.74 15.10
CA ASN A 134 -2.84 -6.67 16.55
C ASN A 134 -1.41 -6.83 17.11
N GLY A 135 -0.43 -7.11 16.26
CA GLY A 135 0.99 -7.19 16.59
C GLY A 135 1.38 -8.47 17.34
N ASP A 136 0.51 -9.50 17.36
CA ASP A 136 0.77 -10.76 18.06
C ASP A 136 1.62 -11.76 17.26
N GLY A 137 1.94 -11.41 16.00
CA GLY A 137 2.72 -12.21 15.07
C GLY A 137 1.89 -13.20 14.25
N TYR A 138 0.56 -13.19 14.36
CA TYR A 138 -0.35 -14.06 13.64
C TYR A 138 -1.36 -13.26 12.82
N ALA A 139 -1.36 -13.48 11.51
CA ALA A 139 -2.32 -12.82 10.63
C ALA A 139 -3.78 -13.20 10.93
N GLU A 140 -4.67 -12.21 11.06
CA GLU A 140 -6.11 -12.41 11.22
C GLU A 140 -6.83 -12.65 9.91
N ASP A 141 -6.32 -12.10 8.82
CA ASP A 141 -6.90 -12.32 7.50
C ASP A 141 -5.88 -12.25 6.38
N GLY A 142 -6.32 -12.65 5.19
CA GLY A 142 -5.52 -12.53 4.00
C GLY A 142 -6.28 -12.87 2.74
N PHE A 143 -5.57 -12.71 1.63
CA PHE A 143 -6.05 -13.08 0.31
C PHE A 143 -5.05 -13.98 -0.41
N SER A 144 -5.56 -14.83 -1.31
CA SER A 144 -4.74 -15.50 -2.31
C SER A 144 -5.33 -15.33 -3.70
N TYR A 145 -4.46 -15.33 -4.69
CA TYR A 145 -4.79 -15.05 -6.08
C TYR A 145 -4.25 -16.16 -6.98
N THR A 146 -5.02 -16.52 -7.99
CA THR A 146 -4.60 -17.44 -9.05
C THR A 146 -4.85 -16.79 -10.39
N TYR A 147 -3.86 -16.90 -11.27
CA TYR A 147 -3.89 -16.30 -12.59
C TYR A 147 -3.80 -17.38 -13.67
N ASP A 148 -4.34 -17.08 -14.84
CA ASP A 148 -4.10 -17.89 -16.02
C ASP A 148 -2.76 -17.54 -16.70
N ALA A 149 -2.45 -18.24 -17.80
CA ALA A 149 -1.20 -18.05 -18.55
C ALA A 149 -1.06 -16.66 -19.19
N ASN A 150 -2.15 -15.91 -19.33
CA ASN A 150 -2.14 -14.53 -19.85
C ASN A 150 -2.03 -13.50 -18.70
N GLY A 151 -1.89 -13.94 -17.45
CA GLY A 151 -1.84 -13.08 -16.27
C GLY A 151 -3.20 -12.53 -15.83
N ARG A 152 -4.32 -13.11 -16.30
CA ARG A 152 -5.66 -12.70 -15.88
C ARG A 152 -6.05 -13.42 -14.59
N LEU A 153 -6.63 -12.70 -13.64
CA LEU A 153 -7.07 -13.25 -12.36
C LEU A 153 -8.23 -14.24 -12.57
N ILE A 154 -8.04 -15.52 -12.28
CA ILE A 154 -9.07 -16.56 -12.41
C ILE A 154 -9.67 -17.00 -11.08
N SER A 155 -8.99 -16.74 -9.97
CA SER A 155 -9.56 -16.98 -8.63
C SER A 155 -8.98 -16.02 -7.60
N LYS A 156 -9.84 -15.49 -6.73
CA LYS A 156 -9.48 -14.70 -5.54
C LYS A 156 -10.11 -15.35 -4.32
N THR A 157 -9.29 -15.72 -3.34
CA THR A 157 -9.75 -16.24 -2.05
C THR A 157 -9.52 -15.21 -0.97
N TYR A 158 -10.50 -14.98 -0.11
CA TYR A 158 -10.34 -14.32 1.19
C TYR A 158 -10.43 -15.36 2.30
N PHE A 159 -9.58 -15.27 3.29
CA PHE A 159 -9.61 -16.14 4.46
C PHE A 159 -9.39 -15.35 5.75
N SER A 160 -10.11 -15.74 6.79
CA SER A 160 -9.91 -15.34 8.18
C SER A 160 -10.39 -16.48 9.08
N PRO A 161 -10.17 -16.45 10.41
CA PRO A 161 -10.65 -17.50 11.32
C PRO A 161 -12.15 -17.80 11.21
N SER A 162 -12.97 -16.84 10.79
CA SER A 162 -14.44 -16.98 10.74
C SER A 162 -15.03 -17.00 9.33
N ARG A 163 -14.26 -16.63 8.30
CA ARG A 163 -14.76 -16.40 6.95
C ARG A 163 -13.82 -17.01 5.92
N TYR A 164 -14.42 -17.57 4.88
CA TYR A 164 -13.67 -18.10 3.75
C TYR A 164 -14.50 -17.89 2.48
N PHE A 165 -14.06 -16.96 1.64
CA PHE A 165 -14.75 -16.57 0.41
C PHE A 165 -13.88 -16.90 -0.79
N VAL A 166 -14.48 -17.45 -1.84
CA VAL A 166 -13.80 -17.69 -3.12
C VAL A 166 -14.59 -16.98 -4.21
N THR A 167 -13.90 -16.19 -5.03
CA THR A 167 -14.46 -15.61 -6.25
C THR A 167 -13.70 -16.13 -7.45
N ASP A 168 -14.36 -16.90 -8.30
CA ASP A 168 -13.80 -17.44 -9.53
C ASP A 168 -14.23 -16.60 -10.74
N TYR A 169 -13.32 -16.42 -11.69
CA TYR A 169 -13.51 -15.61 -12.88
C TYR A 169 -13.24 -16.45 -14.14
N THR A 170 -14.10 -16.30 -15.15
CA THR A 170 -13.93 -16.93 -16.46
C THR A 170 -13.98 -15.89 -17.55
N TYR A 171 -13.05 -15.98 -18.49
CA TYR A 171 -12.91 -15.07 -19.61
C TYR A 171 -13.13 -15.80 -20.93
N ASN A 172 -13.60 -15.08 -21.94
CA ASN A 172 -13.63 -15.59 -23.31
C ASN A 172 -12.28 -15.41 -24.01
N ALA A 173 -12.22 -15.78 -25.30
CA ALA A 173 -11.02 -15.69 -26.12
C ALA A 173 -10.59 -14.25 -26.47
N ASN A 174 -11.46 -13.26 -26.26
CA ASN A 174 -11.20 -11.83 -26.49
C ASN A 174 -10.88 -11.11 -25.17
N ASP A 175 -10.52 -11.84 -24.12
CA ASP A 175 -10.20 -11.31 -22.78
C ASP A 175 -11.37 -10.63 -22.03
N ASN A 176 -12.61 -10.79 -22.49
CA ASN A 176 -13.77 -10.27 -21.78
C ASN A 176 -14.20 -11.24 -20.67
N LEU A 177 -14.48 -10.70 -19.48
CA LEU A 177 -15.03 -11.46 -18.34
C LEU A 177 -16.44 -11.95 -18.67
N ILE A 178 -16.67 -13.25 -18.72
CA ILE A 178 -17.98 -13.83 -19.04
C ILE A 178 -18.67 -14.48 -17.85
N SER A 179 -17.94 -14.80 -16.78
CA SER A 179 -18.52 -15.33 -15.56
C SER A 179 -17.72 -14.91 -14.33
N LYS A 180 -18.42 -14.58 -13.26
CA LYS A 180 -17.90 -14.39 -11.92
C LYS A 180 -18.75 -15.21 -10.94
N ILE A 181 -18.13 -16.05 -10.13
CA ILE A 181 -18.84 -16.91 -9.16
C ILE A 181 -18.27 -16.62 -7.79
N PHE A 182 -19.10 -16.09 -6.88
CA PHE A 182 -18.74 -15.91 -5.48
C PHE A 182 -19.29 -17.07 -4.65
N THR A 183 -18.47 -17.63 -3.77
CA THR A 183 -18.87 -18.66 -2.80
C THR A 183 -18.32 -18.33 -1.43
N GLU A 184 -19.19 -18.20 -0.45
CA GLU A 184 -18.86 -18.22 0.98
C GLU A 184 -18.84 -19.68 1.46
N LYS A 185 -17.64 -20.26 1.56
CA LYS A 185 -17.46 -21.70 1.82
C LYS A 185 -17.96 -22.13 3.20
N VAL A 186 -17.94 -21.23 4.19
CA VAL A 186 -18.30 -21.55 5.57
C VAL A 186 -19.79 -21.86 5.73
N ILE A 187 -20.66 -21.07 5.08
CA ILE A 187 -22.12 -21.24 5.16
C ILE A 187 -22.75 -21.71 3.84
N GLY A 188 -21.96 -21.87 2.78
CA GLY A 188 -22.40 -22.40 1.48
C GLY A 188 -23.16 -21.40 0.61
N ASN A 189 -23.24 -20.12 1.00
CA ASN A 189 -23.86 -19.09 0.20
C ASN A 189 -23.05 -18.81 -1.06
N SER A 190 -23.74 -18.58 -2.18
CA SER A 190 -23.08 -18.23 -3.43
C SER A 190 -23.97 -17.35 -4.29
N TYR A 191 -23.33 -16.60 -5.18
CA TYR A 191 -23.99 -15.97 -6.31
C TYR A 191 -23.11 -16.09 -7.55
N SER A 192 -23.72 -15.97 -8.72
CA SER A 192 -23.02 -15.93 -9.99
C SER A 192 -23.47 -14.74 -10.82
N GLU A 193 -22.52 -14.15 -11.53
CA GLU A 193 -22.75 -13.12 -12.52
C GLU A 193 -22.25 -13.63 -13.86
N THR A 194 -23.01 -13.40 -14.93
CA THR A 194 -22.62 -13.75 -16.30
C THR A 194 -22.80 -12.58 -17.23
N TYR A 195 -21.90 -12.47 -18.21
CA TYR A 195 -21.84 -11.33 -19.11
C TYR A 195 -21.74 -11.78 -20.56
N THR A 196 -22.44 -11.09 -21.45
CA THR A 196 -22.30 -11.28 -22.90
C THR A 196 -21.88 -9.98 -23.56
N TYR A 197 -21.29 -10.08 -24.74
CA TYR A 197 -20.66 -8.96 -25.44
C TYR A 197 -21.01 -8.97 -26.92
N ASP A 198 -21.04 -7.79 -27.53
CA ASP A 198 -21.12 -7.62 -28.97
C ASP A 198 -19.78 -7.94 -29.65
N ALA A 199 -19.75 -7.88 -30.98
CA ALA A 199 -18.53 -8.13 -31.75
C ALA A 199 -17.41 -7.10 -31.52
N ASN A 200 -17.74 -5.93 -30.96
CA ASN A 200 -16.78 -4.87 -30.65
C ASN A 200 -16.30 -4.92 -29.19
N GLY A 201 -16.80 -5.88 -28.39
CA GLY A 201 -16.46 -6.01 -26.97
C GLY A 201 -17.29 -5.15 -26.03
N HIS A 202 -18.38 -4.53 -26.49
CA HIS A 202 -19.34 -3.86 -25.60
C HIS A 202 -20.24 -4.89 -24.94
N ARG A 203 -20.43 -4.76 -23.63
CA ARG A 203 -21.32 -5.65 -22.87
C ARG A 203 -22.77 -5.48 -23.33
N ILE A 204 -23.43 -6.56 -23.72
CA ILE A 204 -24.86 -6.58 -24.12
C ILE A 204 -25.73 -7.03 -22.95
N THR A 205 -25.31 -8.04 -22.18
CA THR A 205 -26.10 -8.52 -21.04
C THR A 205 -25.26 -8.69 -19.79
N GLU A 206 -25.91 -8.54 -18.65
CA GLU A 206 -25.43 -8.89 -17.32
C GLU A 206 -26.55 -9.65 -16.61
N SER A 207 -26.28 -10.85 -16.12
CA SER A 207 -27.23 -11.63 -15.32
C SER A 207 -26.63 -11.98 -13.99
N HIS A 208 -27.39 -11.77 -12.92
CA HIS A 208 -27.05 -12.18 -11.56
C HIS A 208 -28.02 -13.27 -11.10
N VAL A 209 -27.46 -14.32 -10.50
CA VAL A 209 -28.21 -15.41 -9.87
C VAL A 209 -27.66 -15.62 -8.46
N GLY A 210 -28.47 -15.36 -7.44
CA GLY A 210 -28.06 -15.42 -6.04
C GLY A 210 -28.92 -14.55 -5.12
N TYR A 211 -28.58 -14.55 -3.84
CA TYR A 211 -29.24 -13.69 -2.85
C TYR A 211 -28.82 -12.22 -3.03
N PRO A 212 -29.73 -11.24 -2.88
CA PRO A 212 -31.13 -11.40 -2.48
C PRO A 212 -32.08 -11.78 -3.61
N ASP A 213 -31.77 -11.39 -4.85
CA ASP A 213 -32.66 -11.57 -6.00
C ASP A 213 -31.88 -11.89 -7.28
N ASN A 214 -32.55 -12.54 -8.23
CA ASN A 214 -32.03 -12.77 -9.57
C ASN A 214 -32.44 -11.63 -10.50
N TYR A 215 -31.53 -11.17 -11.35
CA TYR A 215 -31.84 -10.14 -12.34
C TYR A 215 -31.07 -10.33 -13.65
N VAL A 216 -31.56 -9.66 -14.70
CA VAL A 216 -30.90 -9.53 -15.99
C VAL A 216 -31.00 -8.08 -16.45
N ILE A 217 -29.87 -7.48 -16.79
CA ILE A 217 -29.75 -6.15 -17.38
C ILE A 217 -29.35 -6.33 -18.84
N ASN A 218 -30.04 -5.62 -19.74
CA ASN A 218 -29.69 -5.55 -21.15
C ASN A 218 -29.21 -4.12 -21.46
N TYR A 219 -28.09 -4.03 -22.16
CA TYR A 219 -27.51 -2.78 -22.64
C TYR A 219 -27.81 -2.63 -24.13
N THR A 220 -28.13 -1.41 -24.56
CA THR A 220 -28.46 -1.05 -25.95
C THR A 220 -27.41 -0.15 -26.55
#